data_AF-A0A8K0KP07-F1
#
_entry.id   AF-A0A8K0KP07-F1
#
_cell.length_a   1.000
_cell.length_b   1.000
_cell.length_c   1.000
_cell.angle_alpha   90.00
_cell.angle_beta   90.00
_cell.angle_gamma   90.00
#
_symmetry.space_group_name_H-M   'P 1'
#
loop_
_entity.id
_entity.type
_entity.pdbx_description
1 polymer ?
#
loop_
_entity_poly.entity_id
_entity_poly.type
_entity_poly.pdbx_seq_one_letter_code
_entity_poly.pdbx_strand_id
1 'polypeptide(L)'
;MKVTPAGLFIDDVKPYLAATPDGLVGEDGLVEIKCPYFFEKMSPADGIASGRIKYCMMKDGHLILKKNHDYIYQTQGQLHITRRKFCIFALWSSEGMLTQTIEKDDSFWNKLYGK
;
A
#
# COMPACT_ATOMS: atom_id res chain seq x y z
N MET A 1 -2.31 8.64 -15.93
CA MET A 1 -3.10 8.13 -14.79
C MET A 1 -3.36 9.30 -13.86
N LYS A 2 -4.61 9.55 -13.44
CA LYS A 2 -4.94 10.68 -12.56
C LYS A 2 -5.15 10.16 -11.15
N VAL A 3 -4.49 10.80 -10.17
CA VAL A 3 -4.72 10.56 -8.76
C VAL A 3 -5.60 11.69 -8.23
N THR A 4 -6.67 11.34 -7.52
CA THR A 4 -7.53 12.32 -6.84
C THR A 4 -7.43 12.18 -5.32
N PRO A 5 -7.54 13.28 -4.56
CA PRO A 5 -7.56 13.21 -3.10
C PRO A 5 -8.64 12.26 -2.59
N ALA A 6 -8.37 11.61 -1.47
CA ALA A 6 -9.28 10.71 -0.80
C ALA A 6 -9.56 11.18 0.63
N GLY A 7 -10.78 10.90 1.11
CA GLY A 7 -11.15 11.11 2.50
C GLY A 7 -11.29 9.78 3.24
N LEU A 8 -12.09 9.78 4.30
CA LEU A 8 -12.46 8.57 5.02
C LEU A 8 -13.55 7.80 4.27
N PHE A 9 -13.34 6.51 4.06
CA PHE A 9 -14.34 5.57 3.58
C PHE A 9 -14.78 4.69 4.73
N ILE A 10 -16.09 4.50 4.88
CA ILE A 10 -16.68 3.59 5.86
C ILE A 10 -17.14 2.35 5.11
N ASP A 11 -16.85 1.17 5.65
CA ASP A 11 -17.33 -0.09 5.08
C ASP A 11 -18.85 -0.17 5.18
N ASP A 12 -19.52 -0.49 4.08
CA ASP A 12 -20.98 -0.46 4.03
C ASP A 12 -21.64 -1.71 4.62
N VAL A 13 -20.88 -2.78 4.88
CA VAL A 13 -21.34 -3.99 5.55
C VAL A 13 -20.96 -3.98 7.04
N LYS A 14 -19.77 -3.48 7.36
CA LYS A 14 -19.19 -3.43 8.71
C LYS A 14 -18.85 -1.97 9.08
N PRO A 15 -19.83 -1.13 9.43
CA PRO A 15 -19.66 0.33 9.57
C PRO A 15 -18.68 0.78 10.68
N TYR A 16 -18.20 -0.15 11.51
CA TYR A 16 -17.11 0.09 12.47
C TYR A 16 -15.71 0.00 11.83
N LEU A 17 -15.61 -0.39 10.56
CA LEU A 17 -14.38 -0.40 9.77
C LEU A 17 -14.34 0.83 8.86
N ALA A 18 -13.17 1.45 8.77
CA ALA A 18 -12.95 2.59 7.90
C ALA A 18 -11.50 2.63 7.38
N ALA A 19 -11.31 3.29 6.24
CA ALA A 19 -10.03 3.40 5.57
C ALA A 19 -9.85 4.79 4.94
N THR A 20 -8.63 5.31 5.01
CA THR A 20 -8.21 6.54 4.34
C THR A 20 -7.02 6.20 3.46
N PRO A 21 -7.21 5.93 2.15
CA PRO A 21 -6.08 5.84 1.22
C PRO A 21 -5.46 7.23 0.99
N ASP A 22 -4.20 7.28 0.57
CA ASP A 22 -3.55 8.56 0.25
C ASP A 22 -4.10 9.20 -1.04
N GLY A 23 -4.69 8.38 -1.92
CA GLY A 23 -5.38 8.86 -3.11
C GLY A 23 -6.13 7.76 -3.85
N LEU A 24 -7.05 8.19 -4.72
CA LEU A 24 -7.81 7.31 -5.60
C LEU A 24 -7.21 7.36 -7.00
N VAL A 25 -7.13 6.22 -7.66
CA VAL A 25 -6.49 6.04 -8.95
C VAL A 25 -7.51 5.52 -9.94
N GLY A 26 -8.07 6.42 -10.75
CA GLY A 26 -9.21 6.09 -11.60
C GLY A 26 -10.40 5.57 -10.79
N GLU A 27 -11.17 4.66 -11.38
CA GLU A 27 -12.36 4.08 -10.74
C GLU A 27 -12.01 2.89 -9.83
N ASP A 28 -11.00 2.11 -10.24
CA ASP A 28 -10.71 0.79 -9.67
C ASP A 28 -9.51 0.75 -8.72
N GLY A 29 -8.71 1.81 -8.65
CA GLY A 29 -7.42 1.81 -7.96
C GLY A 29 -7.34 2.79 -6.80
N LEU A 30 -6.39 2.56 -5.90
CA LEU A 30 -5.94 3.52 -4.88
C LEU A 30 -4.41 3.57 -4.81
N VAL A 31 -3.87 4.56 -4.12
CA VAL A 31 -2.44 4.68 -3.82
C VAL A 31 -2.24 4.76 -2.30
N GLU A 32 -1.18 4.11 -1.83
CA GLU A 32 -0.67 4.21 -0.45
C GLU A 32 0.82 4.52 -0.52
N ILE A 33 1.22 5.66 0.01
CA ILE A 33 2.56 6.24 -0.07
C ILE A 33 3.21 6.15 1.30
N LYS A 34 4.38 5.52 1.36
CA LYS A 34 5.24 5.53 2.54
C LYS A 34 6.48 6.37 2.28
N CYS A 35 6.71 7.33 3.17
CA CYS A 35 7.91 8.17 3.21
C CYS A 35 8.63 8.02 4.57
N PRO A 36 9.41 6.94 4.79
CA PRO A 36 10.25 6.78 5.97
C PRO A 36 11.12 8.01 6.26
N TYR A 37 10.99 8.55 7.47
CA TYR A 37 11.65 9.79 7.91
C TYR A 37 13.18 9.77 7.75
N PHE A 38 13.80 8.60 7.85
CA PHE A 38 15.25 8.45 7.85
C PHE A 38 15.91 8.43 6.46
N PHE A 39 15.17 8.79 5.41
CA PHE A 39 15.66 8.93 4.02
C PHE A 39 16.24 10.30 3.68
N GLU A 40 17.00 10.91 4.59
CA GLU A 40 17.75 12.10 4.19
C GLU A 40 18.86 11.66 3.23
N LYS A 41 18.69 11.94 1.93
CA LYS A 41 19.63 11.64 0.83
C LYS A 41 19.83 10.15 0.51
N MET A 42 18.81 9.32 0.70
CA MET A 42 18.87 7.89 0.37
C MET A 42 17.72 7.48 -0.54
N SER A 43 18.01 6.74 -1.62
CA SER A 43 16.97 6.17 -2.46
C SER A 43 16.25 5.02 -1.75
N PRO A 44 14.99 4.74 -2.09
CA PRO A 44 14.29 3.57 -1.56
C PRO A 44 15.05 2.25 -1.79
N ALA A 45 15.73 2.12 -2.94
CA ALA A 45 16.53 0.94 -3.26
C ALA A 45 17.73 0.78 -2.31
N ASP A 46 18.45 1.88 -2.04
CA ASP A 46 19.59 1.88 -1.11
C ASP A 46 19.15 1.61 0.33
N GLY A 47 17.97 2.11 0.72
CA GLY A 47 17.40 1.83 2.03
C GLY A 47 17.05 0.35 2.23
N ILE A 48 16.65 -0.35 1.16
CA ILE A 48 16.40 -1.80 1.17
C ILE A 48 17.74 -2.52 1.25
N ALA A 49 18.70 -2.17 0.38
CA ALA A 49 20.00 -2.81 0.29
C ALA A 49 20.81 -2.69 1.59
N SER A 50 20.73 -1.54 2.27
CA SER A 50 21.38 -1.29 3.56
C SER A 50 20.65 -1.92 4.76
N GLY A 51 19.47 -2.52 4.55
CA GLY A 51 18.68 -3.14 5.62
C GLY A 51 17.95 -2.14 6.55
N ARG A 52 17.93 -0.85 6.21
CA ARG A 52 17.16 0.17 6.94
C ARG A 52 15.66 0.02 6.68
N ILE A 53 15.29 -0.45 5.49
CA ILE A 53 13.93 -0.83 5.13
C ILE A 53 13.84 -2.35 5.19
N LYS A 54 13.26 -2.88 6.28
CA LYS A 54 13.18 -4.34 6.50
C LYS A 54 11.90 -4.96 5.96
N TYR A 55 10.91 -4.17 5.59
CA TYR A 55 9.59 -4.63 5.18
C TYR A 55 9.41 -4.77 3.67
N CYS A 56 10.35 -4.25 2.88
CA CYS A 56 10.41 -4.44 1.43
C CYS A 56 11.68 -5.21 1.04
N MET A 57 11.69 -5.75 -0.18
CA MET A 57 12.85 -6.34 -0.83
C MET A 57 12.82 -6.01 -2.32
N MET A 58 14.00 -6.00 -2.95
CA MET A 58 14.11 -5.95 -4.40
C MET A 58 14.18 -7.37 -4.95
N LYS A 59 13.37 -7.66 -5.97
CA LYS A 59 13.39 -8.93 -6.70
C LYS A 59 13.26 -8.65 -8.20
N ASP A 60 14.25 -9.08 -8.98
CA ASP A 60 14.27 -8.90 -10.44
C ASP A 60 14.01 -7.44 -10.87
N GLY A 61 14.59 -6.48 -10.14
CA GLY A 61 14.40 -5.05 -10.38
C GLY A 61 13.08 -4.44 -9.85
N HIS A 62 12.22 -5.23 -9.23
CA HIS A 62 10.91 -4.80 -8.74
C HIS A 62 10.87 -4.72 -7.21
N LEU A 63 10.13 -3.74 -6.69
CA LEU A 63 9.81 -3.62 -5.27
C LEU A 63 8.79 -4.70 -4.88
N ILE A 64 9.09 -5.44 -3.81
CA ILE A 64 8.19 -6.40 -3.21
C ILE A 64 8.02 -6.08 -1.73
N LEU A 65 6.82 -5.70 -1.32
CA LEU A 65 6.39 -5.63 0.07
C LEU A 65 6.24 -7.05 0.63
N LYS A 66 6.81 -7.31 1.81
CA LYS A 66 6.76 -8.62 2.45
C LYS A 66 5.32 -8.94 2.86
N LYS A 67 4.85 -10.14 2.51
CA LYS A 67 3.47 -10.61 2.74
C LYS A 67 3.00 -10.52 4.20
N ASN A 68 3.92 -10.64 5.15
CA ASN A 68 3.63 -10.66 6.59
C ASN A 68 3.87 -9.30 7.28
N HIS A 69 3.85 -8.21 6.52
CA HIS A 69 4.02 -6.87 7.08
C HIS A 69 2.68 -6.13 7.18
N ASP A 70 2.53 -5.27 8.19
CA ASP A 70 1.30 -4.51 8.49
C ASP A 70 0.76 -3.73 7.28
N TYR A 71 1.64 -3.26 6.40
CA TYR A 71 1.25 -2.56 5.18
C TYR A 71 0.48 -3.46 4.19
N ILE A 72 0.67 -4.79 4.19
CA ILE A 72 -0.19 -5.69 3.41
C ILE A 72 -1.59 -5.70 4.00
N TYR A 73 -1.72 -5.77 5.33
CA TYR A 73 -3.02 -5.73 6.00
C TYR A 73 -3.72 -4.38 5.77
N GLN A 74 -2.97 -3.27 5.84
CA GLN A 74 -3.48 -1.93 5.57
C GLN A 74 -4.01 -1.82 4.14
N THR A 75 -3.20 -2.22 3.15
CA THR A 75 -3.56 -2.12 1.74
C THR A 75 -4.74 -3.03 1.39
N GLN A 76 -4.76 -4.28 1.86
CA GLN A 76 -5.89 -5.20 1.66
C GLN A 76 -7.17 -4.68 2.33
N GLY A 77 -7.07 -4.08 3.52
CA GLY A 77 -8.21 -3.44 4.18
C GLY A 77 -8.74 -2.24 3.42
N GLN A 78 -7.86 -1.36 2.95
CA GLN A 78 -8.24 -0.24 2.09
C GLN A 78 -8.93 -0.72 0.81
N LEU A 79 -8.43 -1.78 0.16
CA LEU A 79 -9.05 -2.35 -1.04
C LEU A 79 -10.43 -2.95 -0.77
N HIS A 80 -10.60 -3.63 0.36
CA HIS A 80 -11.89 -4.16 0.76
C HIS A 80 -12.91 -3.04 1.03
N ILE A 81 -12.59 -2.16 1.97
CA ILE A 81 -13.48 -1.09 2.45
C ILE A 81 -13.89 -0.15 1.32
N THR A 82 -12.96 0.16 0.42
CA THR A 82 -13.22 1.07 -0.69
C THR A 82 -13.74 0.39 -1.96
N ARG A 83 -13.92 -0.94 -1.94
CA ARG A 83 -14.36 -1.78 -3.07
C ARG A 83 -13.51 -1.63 -4.34
N ARG A 84 -12.20 -1.46 -4.14
CA ARG A 84 -11.23 -1.29 -5.23
C ARG A 84 -10.48 -2.58 -5.53
N LYS A 85 -9.90 -2.65 -6.73
CA LYS A 85 -9.27 -3.85 -7.28
C LYS A 85 -7.77 -3.89 -7.00
N PHE A 86 -7.10 -2.75 -7.02
CA PHE A 86 -5.64 -2.70 -6.82
C PHE A 86 -5.19 -1.47 -6.04
N CYS A 87 -4.06 -1.61 -5.36
CA CYS A 87 -3.34 -0.53 -4.68
C CYS A 87 -1.97 -0.36 -5.34
N ILE A 88 -1.62 0.87 -5.71
CA ILE A 88 -0.23 1.23 -6.00
C ILE A 88 0.42 1.57 -4.66
N PHE A 89 1.20 0.64 -4.11
CA PHE A 89 2.04 0.90 -2.96
C PHE A 89 3.31 1.60 -3.40
N ALA A 90 3.55 2.82 -2.92
CA ALA A 90 4.71 3.63 -3.27
C ALA A 90 5.63 3.82 -2.07
N LEU A 91 6.91 3.53 -2.27
CA LEU A 91 7.98 3.91 -1.35
C LEU A 91 8.69 5.13 -1.93
N TRP A 92 8.57 6.27 -1.28
CA TRP A 92 9.07 7.54 -1.79
C TRP A 92 10.14 8.13 -0.88
N SER A 93 11.15 8.76 -1.49
CA SER A 93 12.09 9.67 -0.87
C SER A 93 12.46 10.82 -1.83
N SER A 94 13.24 11.79 -1.36
CA SER A 94 13.78 12.86 -2.22
C SER A 94 14.66 12.34 -3.35
N GLU A 95 15.27 11.17 -3.17
CA GLU A 95 16.22 10.57 -4.12
C GLU A 95 15.55 9.58 -5.09
N GLY A 96 14.25 9.36 -4.98
CA GLY A 96 13.52 8.53 -5.93
C GLY A 96 12.31 7.82 -5.34
N MET A 97 11.69 6.99 -6.17
CA MET A 97 10.48 6.27 -5.82
C MET A 97 10.52 4.85 -6.37
N LEU A 98 10.03 3.91 -5.58
CA LEU A 98 9.75 2.54 -6.01
C LEU A 98 8.28 2.23 -5.79
N THR A 99 7.68 1.44 -6.68
CA THR A 99 6.26 1.10 -6.59
C THR A 99 6.04 -0.39 -6.75
N GLN A 100 4.99 -0.89 -6.09
CA GLN A 100 4.45 -2.21 -6.29
C GLN A 100 2.93 -2.11 -6.48
N THR A 101 2.38 -2.76 -7.50
CA THR A 101 0.94 -2.98 -7.59
C THR A 101 0.55 -4.19 -6.75
N ILE A 102 -0.37 -3.97 -5.80
CA ILE A 102 -0.93 -5.00 -4.93
C ILE A 102 -2.38 -5.20 -5.34
N GLU A 103 -2.69 -6.38 -5.86
CA GLU A 103 -4.06 -6.78 -6.19
C GLU A 103 -4.85 -7.12 -4.92
N LYS A 104 -6.15 -6.88 -4.95
CA LYS A 104 -7.08 -7.28 -3.90
C LYS A 104 -7.10 -8.82 -3.78
N ASP A 105 -6.98 -9.31 -2.55
CA ASP A 105 -7.04 -10.72 -2.20
C ASP A 105 -8.19 -10.95 -1.22
N ASP A 106 -9.37 -11.28 -1.77
CA ASP A 106 -10.55 -11.59 -0.97
C ASP A 106 -10.35 -12.82 -0.08
N SER A 107 -9.49 -13.77 -0.48
CA SER A 107 -9.20 -14.94 0.35
C SER A 107 -8.39 -14.56 1.60
N PHE A 108 -7.44 -13.63 1.46
CA PHE A 108 -6.71 -13.05 2.59
C PHE A 108 -7.65 -12.30 3.53
N TRP A 109 -8.52 -11.45 2.99
CA TRP A 109 -9.46 -10.68 3.79
C TRP A 109 -10.48 -11.57 4.54
N ASN A 110 -11.06 -12.55 3.84
CA ASN A 110 -12.03 -13.46 4.43
C ASN A 110 -11.43 -14.34 5.53
N LYS A 111 -10.12 -14.65 5.50
CA LYS A 111 -9.47 -15.35 6.63
C LYS A 111 -9.39 -14.50 7.89
N LEU A 112 -9.31 -13.17 7.75
CA LEU A 112 -9.19 -12.26 8.89
C LEU A 112 -10.56 -11.89 9.48
N TYR A 113 -11.54 -11.67 8.61
CA TYR A 113 -12.83 -11.10 9.00
C TYR A 113 -14.06 -11.86 8.47
N GLY A 114 -13.87 -13.02 7.84
CA GLY A 114 -14.94 -13.91 7.42
C GLY A 114 -15.52 -14.63 8.64
N LYS A 115 -16.45 -13.96 9.30
CA LYS A 115 -17.50 -14.55 10.12
C LYS A 115 -18.82 -14.06 9.59
#